data_AF-A0A0L8A6I4-F1
#
_entry.id   AF-A0A0L8A6I4-F1
#
_cell.length_a   1.000
_cell.length_b   1.000
_cell.length_c   1.000
_cell.angle_alpha   90.00
_cell.angle_beta   90.00
_cell.angle_gamma   90.00
#
_symmetry.space_group_name_H-M   'P 1'
#
loop_
_entity.id
_entity.type
_entity.pdbx_description
1 polymer ?
#
loop_
_entity_poly.entity_id
_entity_poly.type
_entity_poly.pdbx_seq_one_letter_code
_entity_poly.pdbx_strand_id
1 'polypeptide(L)'
;MLRLPDWQADWNAGMALLARHARNGGEPAEEPLQGYTALEHAYGWEAVAQTGSNLLLKGIDRGFAPTALQQMHADVTELWLEHARLLALARDSLQQQGHDIALAASLQPRTTQHYEYALQLLSLGVLLDAQDRLPALVEQVLCFETDRVLDYLSAPALGLAEASDAIFHPRPFAELFAPLRDGEAFDPSLLAGYLQVQYRDFFLLSPKAQKRTRRLTGPNAWGYWALEVAALVVLYGGDDAALRTCPHYPSDLVDFARR
;
A
#
# COMPACT_ATOMS: atom_id res chain seq x y z
N MET A 1 4.09 7.83 -20.31
CA MET A 1 5.50 7.60 -20.70
C MET A 1 6.39 8.27 -19.67
N LEU A 2 7.19 7.46 -18.95
CA LEU A 2 8.08 7.91 -17.89
C LEU A 2 9.19 8.81 -18.45
N ARG A 3 9.45 9.96 -17.82
CA ARG A 3 10.59 10.82 -18.17
C ARG A 3 11.79 10.41 -17.32
N LEU A 4 12.79 9.81 -17.95
CA LEU A 4 13.95 9.25 -17.24
C LEU A 4 14.71 10.26 -16.35
N PRO A 5 14.94 11.52 -16.77
CA PRO A 5 15.60 12.50 -15.91
C PRO A 5 14.79 12.84 -14.65
N ASP A 6 13.47 13.02 -14.82
CA ASP A 6 12.56 13.33 -13.70
C ASP A 6 12.51 12.15 -12.73
N TRP A 7 12.40 10.92 -13.25
CA TRP A 7 12.43 9.71 -12.44
C TRP A 7 13.75 9.58 -11.65
N GLN A 8 14.89 9.86 -12.29
CA GLN A 8 16.20 9.74 -11.64
C GLN A 8 16.39 10.82 -10.56
N ALA A 9 15.87 12.03 -10.78
CA ALA A 9 15.86 13.09 -9.78
C ALA A 9 15.02 12.70 -8.56
N ASP A 10 13.80 12.19 -8.78
CA ASP A 10 12.91 11.72 -7.73
C ASP A 10 13.55 10.58 -6.92
N TRP A 11 14.14 9.60 -7.61
CA TRP A 11 14.84 8.47 -6.99
C TRP A 11 15.99 8.94 -6.09
N ASN A 12 16.85 9.81 -6.61
CA ASN A 12 17.99 10.34 -5.85
C ASN A 12 17.53 11.16 -4.64
N ALA A 13 16.46 11.94 -4.77
CA ALA A 13 15.89 12.71 -3.67
C ALA A 13 15.37 11.80 -2.55
N GLY A 14 14.61 10.75 -2.89
CA GLY A 14 14.12 9.77 -1.92
C GLY A 14 15.26 9.03 -1.22
N MET A 15 16.25 8.54 -1.98
CA MET A 15 17.43 7.88 -1.41
C MET A 15 18.22 8.81 -0.48
N ALA A 16 18.37 10.08 -0.84
CA ALA A 16 19.04 11.06 0.01
C ALA A 16 18.30 11.32 1.33
N LEU A 17 16.96 11.32 1.31
CA LEU A 17 16.12 11.44 2.51
C LEU A 17 16.29 10.24 3.44
N LEU A 18 16.18 9.01 2.91
CA LEU A 18 16.40 7.78 3.68
C LEU A 18 17.83 7.73 4.25
N ALA A 19 18.84 8.07 3.44
CA ALA A 19 20.22 8.09 3.90
C ALA A 19 20.48 9.15 4.97
N ARG A 20 19.79 10.30 4.90
CA ARG A 20 19.87 11.34 5.95
C ARG A 20 19.25 10.83 7.25
N HIS A 21 18.09 10.17 7.18
CA HIS A 21 17.45 9.61 8.35
C HIS A 21 18.33 8.53 9.02
N ALA A 22 18.85 7.59 8.24
CA ALA A 22 19.77 6.56 8.74
C ALA A 22 20.99 7.13 9.48
N ARG A 23 21.51 8.30 9.04
CA ARG A 23 22.63 8.98 9.73
C ARG A 23 22.23 9.76 10.98
N ASN A 24 21.00 10.26 11.05
CA ASN A 24 20.58 11.26 12.05
C ASN A 24 19.69 10.71 13.17
N GLY A 25 19.17 9.48 13.04
CA GLY A 25 18.20 8.95 14.00
C GLY A 25 17.78 7.50 13.75
N GLY A 26 18.60 6.73 13.03
CA GLY A 26 18.40 5.28 12.87
C GLY A 26 18.90 4.46 14.06
N GLU A 27 19.68 5.05 14.98
CA GLU A 27 20.13 4.40 16.20
C GLU A 27 19.16 4.71 17.35
N PRO A 28 18.78 3.72 18.18
CA PRO A 28 17.95 3.96 19.35
C PRO A 28 18.63 4.95 20.28
N ALA A 29 17.90 5.99 20.70
CA ALA A 29 18.39 6.96 21.68
C ALA A 29 18.90 6.25 22.95
N GLU A 30 20.01 6.73 23.52
CA GLU A 30 20.61 6.16 24.74
C GLU A 30 19.61 6.12 25.92
N GLU A 31 18.64 7.03 25.93
CA GLU A 31 17.47 7.00 26.81
C GLU A 31 16.17 6.94 25.98
N PRO A 32 15.16 6.18 26.42
CA PRO A 32 13.89 6.11 25.70
C PRO A 32 13.21 7.48 25.72
N LEU A 33 12.94 8.01 24.51
CA LEU A 33 12.18 9.25 24.34
C LEU A 33 10.81 9.11 25.03
N GLN A 34 10.29 10.22 25.58
CA GLN A 34 9.03 10.24 26.33
C GLN A 34 8.07 11.33 25.83
N GLY A 35 6.79 11.15 26.11
CA GLY A 35 5.73 12.13 25.85
C GLY A 35 5.72 12.62 24.40
N TYR A 36 5.63 13.94 24.23
CA TYR A 36 5.58 14.56 22.91
C TYR A 36 6.86 14.39 22.08
N THR A 37 8.03 14.25 22.69
CA THR A 37 9.28 14.01 21.95
C THR A 37 9.30 12.63 21.31
N ALA A 38 8.76 11.61 21.99
CA ALA A 38 8.56 10.29 21.39
C ALA A 38 7.58 10.35 20.21
N LEU A 39 6.52 11.16 20.33
CA LEU A 39 5.54 11.35 19.27
C LEU A 39 6.14 12.07 18.03
N GLU A 40 6.92 13.14 18.24
CA GLU A 40 7.63 13.83 17.15
C GLU A 40 8.61 12.90 16.43
N HIS A 41 9.30 12.05 17.19
CA HIS A 41 10.17 11.02 16.62
C HIS A 41 9.38 10.02 15.78
N ALA A 42 8.24 9.53 16.26
CA ALA A 42 7.35 8.65 15.49
C ALA A 42 6.91 9.31 14.17
N TYR A 43 6.48 10.58 14.17
CA TYR A 43 6.14 11.28 12.92
C TYR A 43 7.32 11.42 11.94
N GLY A 44 8.55 11.50 12.46
CA GLY A 44 9.75 11.42 11.64
C GLY A 44 9.86 10.09 10.88
N TRP A 45 9.51 8.98 11.54
CA TRP A 45 9.48 7.64 10.94
C TRP A 45 8.34 7.45 9.94
N GLU A 46 7.20 8.11 10.15
CA GLU A 46 6.11 8.13 9.15
C GLU A 46 6.62 8.65 7.80
N ALA A 47 7.30 9.79 7.80
CA ALA A 47 7.84 10.40 6.58
C ALA A 47 8.87 9.48 5.88
N VAL A 48 9.63 8.70 6.66
CA VAL A 48 10.59 7.71 6.15
C VAL A 48 9.87 6.54 5.51
N ALA A 49 8.84 5.99 6.17
CA ALA A 49 8.04 4.89 5.65
C ALA A 49 7.29 5.29 4.35
N GLN A 50 6.73 6.50 4.31
CA GLN A 50 6.13 7.07 3.09
C GLN A 50 7.16 7.24 1.97
N THR A 51 8.38 7.70 2.30
CA THR A 51 9.48 7.82 1.32
C THR A 51 9.89 6.45 0.77
N GLY A 52 9.99 5.43 1.63
CA GLY A 52 10.27 4.05 1.21
C GLY A 52 9.20 3.52 0.26
N SER A 53 7.92 3.72 0.62
CA SER A 53 6.77 3.35 -0.23
C SER A 53 6.80 4.04 -1.60
N ASN A 54 7.26 5.30 -1.63
CA ASN A 54 7.46 6.03 -2.87
C ASN A 54 8.58 5.46 -3.73
N LEU A 55 9.72 5.14 -3.14
CA LEU A 55 10.81 4.50 -3.86
C LEU A 55 10.39 3.12 -4.39
N LEU A 56 9.59 2.36 -3.63
CA LEU A 56 9.01 1.10 -4.10
C LEU A 56 8.15 1.31 -5.35
N LEU A 57 7.24 2.29 -5.34
CA LEU A 57 6.46 2.64 -6.54
C LEU A 57 7.37 3.03 -7.71
N LYS A 58 8.41 3.84 -7.47
CA LYS A 58 9.38 4.24 -8.51
C LYS A 58 10.17 3.04 -9.05
N GLY A 59 10.46 2.05 -8.22
CA GLY A 59 11.08 0.79 -8.63
C GLY A 59 10.19 0.01 -9.60
N ILE A 60 8.88 -0.06 -9.30
CA ILE A 60 7.88 -0.68 -10.18
C ILE A 60 7.79 0.09 -11.50
N ASP A 61 7.65 1.41 -11.45
CA ASP A 61 7.59 2.28 -12.64
C ASP A 61 8.83 2.12 -13.55
N ARG A 62 9.98 1.80 -12.95
CA ARG A 62 11.25 1.62 -13.66
C ARG A 62 11.43 0.21 -14.23
N GLY A 63 10.59 -0.74 -13.84
CA GLY A 63 10.69 -2.15 -14.20
C GLY A 63 11.85 -2.86 -13.50
N PHE A 64 12.03 -2.62 -12.20
CA PHE A 64 12.97 -3.40 -11.41
C PHE A 64 12.56 -4.87 -11.39
N ALA A 65 13.55 -5.76 -11.28
CA ALA A 65 13.27 -7.20 -11.18
C ALA A 65 12.41 -7.51 -9.95
N PRO A 66 11.48 -8.47 -10.01
CA PRO A 66 10.61 -8.81 -8.89
C PRO A 66 11.35 -9.13 -7.58
N THR A 67 12.51 -9.78 -7.65
CA THR A 67 13.34 -10.06 -6.46
C THR A 67 13.92 -8.80 -5.80
N ALA A 68 14.24 -7.77 -6.60
CA ALA A 68 14.65 -6.48 -6.05
C ALA A 68 13.45 -5.75 -5.42
N LEU A 69 12.28 -5.82 -6.06
CA LEU A 69 11.04 -5.27 -5.52
C LEU A 69 10.63 -5.97 -4.22
N GLN A 70 10.79 -7.29 -4.13
CA GLN A 70 10.54 -8.08 -2.92
C GLN A 70 11.40 -7.60 -1.75
N GLN A 71 12.69 -7.38 -1.96
CA GLN A 71 13.56 -6.82 -0.92
C GLN A 71 13.14 -5.40 -0.53
N MET A 72 12.83 -4.55 -1.51
CA MET A 72 12.35 -3.19 -1.23
C MET A 72 11.03 -3.20 -0.44
N HIS A 73 10.10 -4.09 -0.76
CA HIS A 73 8.85 -4.26 -0.03
C HIS A 73 9.09 -4.74 1.40
N ALA A 74 10.03 -5.67 1.61
CA ALA A 74 10.43 -6.10 2.95
C ALA A 74 10.96 -4.90 3.76
N ASP A 75 11.89 -4.12 3.21
CA ASP A 75 12.45 -2.95 3.89
C ASP A 75 11.36 -1.91 4.21
N VAL A 76 10.45 -1.64 3.28
CA VAL A 76 9.32 -0.72 3.48
C VAL A 76 8.35 -1.23 4.53
N THR A 77 8.11 -2.53 4.58
CA THR A 77 7.28 -3.16 5.61
C THR A 77 7.88 -2.95 7.00
N GLU A 78 9.19 -3.13 7.16
CA GLU A 78 9.88 -2.87 8.43
C GLU A 78 9.77 -1.39 8.85
N LEU A 79 9.90 -0.45 7.91
CA LEU A 79 9.73 0.98 8.21
C LEU A 79 8.32 1.30 8.75
N TRP A 80 7.28 0.71 8.17
CA TRP A 80 5.90 0.90 8.63
C TRP A 80 5.63 0.22 9.98
N LEU A 81 6.17 -0.97 10.20
CA LEU A 81 6.08 -1.67 11.50
C LEU A 81 6.81 -0.89 12.60
N GLU A 82 7.99 -0.36 12.30
CA GLU A 82 8.75 0.45 13.24
C GLU A 82 8.03 1.76 13.57
N HIS A 83 7.45 2.44 12.57
CA HIS A 83 6.60 3.59 12.81
C HIS A 83 5.42 3.25 13.74
N ALA A 84 4.72 2.14 13.48
CA ALA A 84 3.61 1.70 14.33
C ALA A 84 4.05 1.42 15.77
N ARG A 85 5.19 0.76 15.95
CA ARG A 85 5.78 0.48 17.26
C ARG A 85 6.12 1.77 18.01
N LEU A 86 6.77 2.72 17.36
CA LEU A 86 7.15 4.01 17.96
C LEU A 86 5.92 4.84 18.32
N LEU A 87 4.90 4.83 17.46
CA LEU A 87 3.65 5.53 17.73
C LEU A 87 2.91 4.94 18.94
N ALA A 88 2.90 3.61 19.08
CA ALA A 88 2.35 2.95 20.26
C ALA A 88 3.12 3.31 21.55
N LEU A 89 4.45 3.32 21.51
CA LEU A 89 5.26 3.75 22.65
C LEU A 89 5.01 5.20 23.04
N ALA A 90 4.90 6.10 22.05
CA ALA A 90 4.59 7.50 22.28
C ALA A 90 3.20 7.67 22.94
N ARG A 91 2.20 6.91 22.47
CA ARG A 91 0.86 6.87 23.06
C ARG A 91 0.89 6.45 24.52
N ASP A 92 1.54 5.32 24.80
CA ASP A 92 1.57 4.76 26.15
C ASP A 92 2.30 5.72 27.11
N SER A 93 3.37 6.37 26.65
CA SER A 93 4.09 7.40 27.41
C SER A 93 3.22 8.63 27.70
N LEU A 94 2.48 9.13 26.72
CA LEU A 94 1.57 10.28 26.90
C LEU A 94 0.41 9.96 27.86
N GLN A 95 -0.15 8.76 27.77
CA GLN A 95 -1.20 8.29 28.69
C GLN A 95 -0.70 8.20 30.13
N GLN A 96 0.52 7.69 30.35
CA GLN A 96 1.14 7.65 31.68
C GLN A 96 1.38 9.05 32.27
N GLN A 97 1.56 10.07 31.43
CA GLN A 97 1.71 11.47 31.83
C GLN A 97 0.35 12.17 32.05
N GLY A 98 -0.77 11.46 31.92
CA GLY A 98 -2.12 12.00 32.13
C GLY A 98 -2.67 12.77 30.93
N HIS A 99 -2.05 12.66 29.75
CA HIS A 99 -2.61 13.21 28.52
C HIS A 99 -3.60 12.22 27.91
N ASP A 100 -4.86 12.65 27.76
CA ASP A 100 -5.89 11.90 27.04
C ASP A 100 -5.82 12.26 25.55
N ILE A 101 -4.95 11.55 24.82
CA ILE A 101 -4.76 11.73 23.37
C ILE A 101 -5.18 10.44 22.68
N ALA A 102 -6.23 10.52 21.86
CA ALA A 102 -6.58 9.47 20.91
C ALA A 102 -5.58 9.50 19.75
N LEU A 103 -4.48 8.75 19.85
CA LEU A 103 -3.59 8.51 18.72
C LEU A 103 -4.19 7.39 17.86
N ALA A 104 -4.36 7.69 16.58
CA ALA A 104 -4.87 6.75 15.58
C ALA A 104 -3.80 5.73 15.17
N ALA A 105 -4.21 4.72 14.40
CA ALA A 105 -3.30 3.74 13.81
C ALA A 105 -2.21 4.41 12.95
N SER A 106 -1.09 3.71 12.76
CA SER A 106 0.04 4.18 11.94
C SER A 106 -0.41 4.54 10.52
N LEU A 107 -1.20 3.67 9.90
CA LEU A 107 -1.94 3.98 8.69
C LEU A 107 -3.42 3.99 9.03
N GLN A 108 -4.15 4.96 8.46
CA GLN A 108 -5.58 5.17 8.71
C GLN A 108 -6.31 5.05 7.38
N PRO A 109 -6.67 3.83 6.91
CA PRO A 109 -7.12 3.65 5.54
C PRO A 109 -8.42 4.39 5.20
N ARG A 110 -9.20 4.82 6.21
CA ARG A 110 -10.36 5.70 5.98
C ARG A 110 -9.98 7.06 5.37
N THR A 111 -8.74 7.52 5.53
CA THR A 111 -8.27 8.78 4.95
C THR A 111 -7.74 8.55 3.54
N THR A 112 -7.94 9.55 2.68
CA THR A 112 -7.43 9.51 1.30
C THR A 112 -5.90 9.50 1.24
N GLN A 113 -5.24 10.02 2.28
CA GLN A 113 -3.80 10.15 2.39
C GLN A 113 -3.14 8.80 2.70
N HIS A 114 -3.81 7.93 3.45
CA HIS A 114 -3.19 6.70 3.97
C HIS A 114 -3.60 5.44 3.20
N TYR A 115 -4.76 5.44 2.55
CA TYR A 115 -5.25 4.23 1.86
C TYR A 115 -4.29 3.73 0.77
N GLU A 116 -3.58 4.63 0.06
CA GLU A 116 -2.64 4.22 -0.99
C GLU A 116 -1.49 3.35 -0.45
N TYR A 117 -1.01 3.62 0.77
CA TYR A 117 0.08 2.87 1.39
C TYR A 117 -0.42 1.51 1.87
N ALA A 118 -1.61 1.45 2.49
CA ALA A 118 -2.23 0.19 2.89
C ALA A 118 -2.47 -0.72 1.67
N LEU A 119 -3.04 -0.14 0.59
CA LEU A 119 -3.26 -0.85 -0.67
C LEU A 119 -1.96 -1.37 -1.27
N GLN A 120 -0.91 -0.53 -1.31
CA GLN A 120 0.41 -0.92 -1.82
C GLN A 120 1.01 -2.06 -1.00
N LEU A 121 1.06 -1.94 0.32
CA LEU A 121 1.68 -2.91 1.21
C LEU A 121 1.03 -4.29 1.10
N LEU A 122 -0.31 -4.35 1.15
CA LEU A 122 -1.02 -5.63 1.07
C LEU A 122 -0.97 -6.23 -0.33
N SER A 123 -1.22 -5.42 -1.38
CA SER A 123 -1.20 -5.93 -2.76
C SER A 123 0.19 -6.41 -3.18
N LEU A 124 1.25 -5.67 -2.82
CA LEU A 124 2.61 -6.07 -3.15
C LEU A 124 3.12 -7.21 -2.27
N GLY A 125 2.65 -7.34 -1.03
CA GLY A 125 2.95 -8.52 -0.22
C GLY A 125 2.45 -9.80 -0.89
N VAL A 126 1.31 -9.74 -1.57
CA VAL A 126 0.82 -10.84 -2.42
C VAL A 126 1.66 -11.00 -3.69
N LEU A 127 1.83 -9.91 -4.46
CA LEU A 127 2.48 -9.93 -5.78
C LEU A 127 3.98 -10.22 -5.75
N LEU A 128 4.60 -10.12 -4.58
CA LEU A 128 6.03 -10.37 -4.37
C LEU A 128 6.28 -11.58 -3.47
N ASP A 129 5.29 -12.46 -3.29
CA ASP A 129 5.40 -13.69 -2.47
C ASP A 129 5.95 -13.40 -1.05
N ALA A 130 5.34 -12.43 -0.37
CA ALA A 130 5.68 -11.97 0.97
C ALA A 130 4.43 -11.89 1.86
N GLN A 131 3.52 -12.87 1.68
CA GLN A 131 2.22 -12.90 2.37
C GLN A 131 2.35 -13.18 3.88
N ASP A 132 3.46 -13.78 4.30
CA ASP A 132 3.81 -14.05 5.70
C ASP A 132 3.89 -12.79 6.57
N ARG A 133 4.11 -11.63 5.94
CA ARG A 133 4.19 -10.32 6.62
C ARG A 133 2.83 -9.64 6.78
N LEU A 134 1.80 -10.06 6.04
CA LEU A 134 0.48 -9.39 6.05
C LEU A 134 -0.19 -9.39 7.44
N PRO A 135 -0.13 -10.47 8.25
CA PRO A 135 -0.71 -10.45 9.59
C PRO A 135 -0.16 -9.32 10.47
N ALA A 136 1.17 -9.13 10.49
CA ALA A 136 1.79 -8.08 11.28
C ALA A 136 1.41 -6.67 10.77
N LEU A 137 1.32 -6.48 9.45
CA LEU A 137 0.87 -5.22 8.86
C LEU A 137 -0.58 -4.89 9.26
N VAL A 138 -1.49 -5.87 9.14
CA VAL A 138 -2.90 -5.65 9.49
C VAL A 138 -3.07 -5.39 10.99
N GLU A 139 -2.40 -6.16 11.85
CA GLU A 139 -2.49 -6.02 13.30
C GLU A 139 -1.85 -4.72 13.80
N GLN A 140 -0.59 -4.47 13.43
CA GLN A 140 0.20 -3.42 14.08
C GLN A 140 0.10 -2.08 13.34
N VAL A 141 0.10 -2.10 12.01
CA VAL A 141 0.12 -0.86 11.20
C VAL A 141 -1.30 -0.33 10.96
N LEU A 142 -2.24 -1.24 10.66
CA LEU A 142 -3.64 -0.89 10.38
C LEU A 142 -4.53 -0.98 11.62
N CYS A 143 -4.08 -1.64 12.70
CA CYS A 143 -4.91 -1.93 13.88
C CYS A 143 -6.26 -2.57 13.52
N PHE A 144 -6.25 -3.48 12.54
CA PHE A 144 -7.42 -4.11 11.93
C PHE A 144 -8.43 -3.13 11.29
N GLU A 145 -8.10 -1.85 11.11
CA GLU A 145 -8.93 -0.91 10.36
C GLU A 145 -8.85 -1.19 8.85
N THR A 146 -9.69 -2.11 8.40
CA THR A 146 -9.69 -2.66 7.04
C THR A 146 -11.07 -2.51 6.40
N ASP A 147 -11.08 -2.37 5.07
CA ASP A 147 -12.30 -2.39 4.26
C ASP A 147 -12.30 -3.65 3.38
N ARG A 148 -13.39 -3.84 2.63
CA ARG A 148 -13.56 -5.04 1.80
C ARG A 148 -12.34 -5.33 0.91
N VAL A 149 -11.72 -4.32 0.30
CA VAL A 149 -10.55 -4.55 -0.56
C VAL A 149 -9.39 -5.09 0.26
N LEU A 150 -9.05 -4.43 1.37
CA LEU A 150 -7.92 -4.81 2.22
C LEU A 150 -8.13 -6.19 2.87
N ASP A 151 -9.38 -6.54 3.21
CA ASP A 151 -9.73 -7.87 3.70
C ASP A 151 -9.51 -8.93 2.65
N TYR A 152 -10.02 -8.75 1.43
CA TYR A 152 -9.79 -9.72 0.36
C TYR A 152 -8.30 -9.91 0.03
N LEU A 153 -7.48 -8.87 0.16
CA LEU A 153 -6.03 -8.94 -0.06
C LEU A 153 -5.28 -9.69 1.06
N SER A 154 -5.83 -9.71 2.27
CA SER A 154 -5.17 -10.27 3.45
C SER A 154 -5.83 -11.57 3.95
N ALA A 155 -7.01 -11.91 3.43
CA ALA A 155 -7.83 -13.03 3.90
C ALA A 155 -7.10 -14.38 3.91
N PRO A 156 -6.35 -14.80 2.86
CA PRO A 156 -5.61 -16.06 2.92
C PRO A 156 -4.52 -16.08 4.00
N ALA A 157 -3.83 -14.96 4.22
CA ALA A 157 -2.75 -14.87 5.20
C ALA A 157 -3.27 -14.81 6.66
N LEU A 158 -4.44 -14.20 6.87
CA LEU A 158 -5.07 -14.09 8.20
C LEU A 158 -6.08 -15.21 8.51
N GLY A 159 -6.45 -16.02 7.51
CA GLY A 159 -7.51 -17.02 7.63
C GLY A 159 -8.89 -16.39 7.85
N LEU A 160 -9.17 -15.26 7.21
CA LEU A 160 -10.47 -14.57 7.35
C LEU A 160 -11.58 -15.40 6.69
N ALA A 161 -12.66 -15.64 7.44
CA ALA A 161 -13.85 -16.33 6.93
C ALA A 161 -14.80 -15.39 6.19
N GLU A 162 -14.82 -14.12 6.59
CA GLU A 162 -15.69 -13.08 6.04
C GLU A 162 -14.88 -11.79 5.85
N ALA A 163 -15.28 -10.99 4.86
CA ALA A 163 -14.73 -9.66 4.61
C ALA A 163 -15.72 -8.59 5.04
N SER A 164 -15.22 -7.40 5.36
CA SER A 164 -16.00 -6.21 5.67
C SER A 164 -16.96 -5.84 4.54
N ASP A 165 -18.14 -5.35 4.91
CA ASP A 165 -19.07 -4.74 3.97
C ASP A 165 -18.71 -3.30 3.60
N ALA A 166 -17.82 -2.67 4.38
CA ALA A 166 -17.42 -1.30 4.14
C ALA A 166 -16.50 -1.21 2.93
N ILE A 167 -16.67 -0.13 2.16
CA ILE A 167 -15.71 0.31 1.16
C ILE A 167 -15.36 1.74 1.53
N PHE A 168 -14.14 1.98 2.02
CA PHE A 168 -13.75 3.28 2.56
C PHE A 168 -13.70 4.34 1.47
N HIS A 169 -13.25 3.96 0.27
CA HIS A 169 -13.16 4.85 -0.90
C HIS A 169 -13.95 4.26 -2.07
N PRO A 170 -15.27 4.52 -2.18
CA PRO A 170 -16.11 3.92 -3.22
C PRO A 170 -15.61 4.14 -4.65
N ARG A 171 -14.84 5.20 -4.90
CA ARG A 171 -14.23 5.46 -6.21
C ARG A 171 -12.71 5.27 -6.12
N PRO A 172 -12.13 4.19 -6.68
CA PRO A 172 -12.75 3.29 -7.66
C PRO A 172 -13.39 2.01 -7.07
N PHE A 173 -13.21 1.70 -5.80
CA PHE A 173 -13.29 0.32 -5.31
C PHE A 173 -14.70 -0.29 -5.19
N ALA A 174 -15.77 0.51 -5.24
CA ALA A 174 -17.14 -0.04 -5.23
C ALA A 174 -17.43 -0.91 -6.45
N GLU A 175 -16.84 -0.57 -7.61
CA GLU A 175 -17.04 -1.30 -8.87
C GLU A 175 -16.18 -2.57 -8.96
N LEU A 176 -15.21 -2.75 -8.06
CA LEU A 176 -14.29 -3.89 -8.10
C LEU A 176 -15.02 -5.22 -7.86
N PHE A 177 -15.97 -5.22 -6.92
CA PHE A 177 -16.70 -6.41 -6.50
C PHE A 177 -18.08 -6.55 -7.15
N ALA A 178 -18.59 -5.48 -7.79
CA ALA A 178 -19.90 -5.49 -8.44
C ALA A 178 -20.14 -6.63 -9.45
N PRO A 179 -19.14 -7.05 -10.27
CA PRO A 179 -19.36 -8.15 -11.20
C PRO A 179 -19.12 -9.53 -10.58
N LEU A 180 -18.55 -9.62 -9.38
CA LEU A 180 -18.26 -10.88 -8.68
C LEU A 180 -19.50 -11.34 -7.90
N ARG A 181 -19.73 -12.65 -7.86
CA ARG A 181 -20.90 -13.25 -7.20
C ARG A 181 -20.48 -14.22 -6.12
N ASP A 182 -21.15 -14.15 -4.98
CA ASP A 182 -20.91 -15.04 -3.86
C ASP A 182 -21.16 -16.50 -4.24
N GLY A 183 -20.21 -17.37 -3.91
CA GLY A 183 -20.27 -18.80 -4.20
C GLY A 183 -19.95 -19.21 -5.65
N GLU A 184 -19.74 -18.25 -6.56
CA GLU A 184 -19.19 -18.53 -7.89
C GLU A 184 -17.66 -18.57 -7.85
N ALA A 185 -17.06 -19.37 -8.73
CA ALA A 185 -15.60 -19.40 -8.87
C ALA A 185 -15.11 -18.03 -9.34
N PHE A 186 -13.99 -17.57 -8.78
CA PHE A 186 -13.39 -16.30 -9.18
C PHE A 186 -12.98 -16.34 -10.66
N ASP A 187 -13.57 -15.46 -11.46
CA ASP A 187 -13.27 -15.28 -12.88
C ASP A 187 -12.63 -13.89 -13.10
N PRO A 188 -11.31 -13.82 -13.34
CA PRO A 188 -10.60 -12.57 -13.60
C PRO A 188 -11.19 -11.76 -14.75
N SER A 189 -11.79 -12.40 -15.77
CA SER A 189 -12.31 -11.71 -16.96
C SER A 189 -13.41 -10.70 -16.63
N LEU A 190 -14.13 -10.92 -15.52
CA LEU A 190 -15.15 -10.02 -14.99
C LEU A 190 -14.59 -8.67 -14.54
N LEU A 191 -13.30 -8.60 -14.23
CA LEU A 191 -12.61 -7.37 -13.81
C LEU A 191 -12.13 -6.51 -15.00
N ALA A 192 -12.29 -6.97 -16.24
CA ALA A 192 -11.88 -6.22 -17.42
C ALA A 192 -12.62 -4.87 -17.54
N GLY A 193 -13.91 -4.82 -17.18
CA GLY A 193 -14.70 -3.59 -17.17
C GLY A 193 -14.18 -2.57 -16.14
N TYR A 194 -13.80 -3.06 -14.95
CA TYR A 194 -13.17 -2.24 -13.92
C TYR A 194 -11.84 -1.63 -14.41
N LEU A 195 -10.95 -2.43 -15.00
CA LEU A 195 -9.69 -1.95 -15.57
C LEU A 195 -9.91 -0.94 -16.71
N GLN A 196 -10.91 -1.18 -17.56
CA GLN A 196 -11.22 -0.26 -18.65
C GLN A 196 -11.61 1.13 -18.11
N VAL A 197 -12.58 1.19 -17.20
CA VAL A 197 -13.12 2.48 -16.71
C VAL A 197 -12.20 3.13 -15.69
N GLN A 198 -11.77 2.38 -14.67
CA GLN A 198 -11.09 2.95 -13.51
C GLN A 198 -9.59 3.18 -13.73
N TYR A 199 -9.01 2.58 -14.77
CA TYR A 199 -7.61 2.77 -15.11
C TYR A 199 -7.45 3.36 -16.49
N ARG A 200 -7.80 2.63 -17.55
CA ARG A 200 -7.50 3.04 -18.92
C ARG A 200 -8.15 4.38 -19.25
N ASP A 201 -9.46 4.49 -19.07
CA ASP A 201 -10.20 5.71 -19.39
C ASP A 201 -9.82 6.85 -18.44
N PHE A 202 -9.62 6.56 -17.16
CA PHE A 202 -9.16 7.55 -16.18
C PHE A 202 -7.82 8.19 -16.56
N PHE A 203 -6.83 7.38 -16.94
CA PHE A 203 -5.50 7.87 -17.31
C PHE A 203 -5.43 8.49 -18.72
N LEU A 204 -6.47 8.33 -19.55
CA LEU A 204 -6.64 9.10 -20.80
C LEU A 204 -7.13 10.53 -20.56
N LEU A 205 -7.75 10.80 -19.40
CA LEU A 205 -8.19 12.16 -19.04
C LEU A 205 -6.98 13.08 -18.80
N SER A 206 -7.14 14.37 -19.13
CA SER A 206 -6.15 15.38 -18.71
C SER A 206 -6.02 15.44 -17.17
N PRO A 207 -4.87 15.83 -16.61
CA PRO A 207 -4.70 15.94 -15.15
C PRO A 207 -5.75 16.82 -14.47
N LYS A 208 -6.20 17.89 -15.15
CA LYS A 208 -7.28 18.76 -14.65
C LYS A 208 -8.63 18.03 -14.61
N ALA A 209 -8.92 17.19 -15.59
CA ALA A 209 -10.14 16.39 -15.62
C ALA A 209 -10.10 15.26 -14.59
N GLN A 210 -8.96 14.58 -14.41
CA GLN A 210 -8.76 13.56 -13.38
C GLN A 210 -9.13 14.07 -11.99
N LYS A 211 -8.63 15.26 -11.61
CA LYS A 211 -8.93 15.91 -10.31
C LYS A 211 -10.43 16.19 -10.09
N ARG A 212 -11.25 16.25 -11.15
CA ARG A 212 -12.70 16.50 -11.06
C ARG A 212 -13.54 15.23 -10.87
N THR A 213 -12.97 14.05 -11.11
CA THR A 213 -13.69 12.76 -11.04
C THR A 213 -14.03 12.33 -9.61
N ARG A 214 -13.31 12.87 -8.61
CA ARG A 214 -13.32 12.40 -7.21
C ARG A 214 -12.92 10.93 -7.05
N ARG A 215 -12.29 10.32 -8.06
CA ARG A 215 -11.61 9.02 -7.91
C ARG A 215 -10.44 9.22 -6.96
N LEU A 216 -10.28 8.33 -5.99
CA LEU A 216 -9.06 8.29 -5.19
C LEU A 216 -7.87 8.11 -6.13
N THR A 217 -6.79 8.84 -5.85
CA THR A 217 -5.50 8.69 -6.52
C THR A 217 -4.44 8.55 -5.45
N GLY A 218 -3.48 7.66 -5.65
CA GLY A 218 -2.35 7.50 -4.74
C GLY A 218 -1.03 7.73 -5.47
N PRO A 219 -0.61 8.98 -5.71
CA PRO A 219 0.61 9.26 -6.47
C PRO A 219 1.90 8.84 -5.75
N ASN A 220 1.83 8.51 -4.46
CA ASN A 220 2.99 8.21 -3.65
C ASN A 220 3.26 6.71 -3.55
N ALA A 221 2.24 5.84 -3.61
CA ALA A 221 2.40 4.40 -3.38
C ALA A 221 1.65 3.49 -4.36
N TRP A 222 0.59 3.97 -5.01
CA TRP A 222 -0.26 3.14 -5.89
C TRP A 222 -0.11 3.48 -7.38
N GLY A 223 -0.21 4.76 -7.69
CA GLY A 223 0.13 5.35 -8.97
C GLY A 223 -0.68 4.80 -10.14
N TYR A 224 0.05 4.31 -11.14
CA TYR A 224 -0.45 3.87 -12.44
C TYR A 224 -1.06 2.46 -12.42
N TRP A 225 -0.75 1.67 -11.38
CA TRP A 225 -0.85 0.22 -11.39
C TRP A 225 -2.15 -0.29 -10.74
N ALA A 226 -2.78 -1.29 -11.36
CA ALA A 226 -3.92 -2.01 -10.82
C ALA A 226 -3.46 -3.15 -9.89
N LEU A 227 -2.77 -2.75 -8.82
CA LEU A 227 -2.17 -3.67 -7.85
C LEU A 227 -3.21 -4.58 -7.20
N GLU A 228 -4.38 -4.03 -6.87
CA GLU A 228 -5.47 -4.76 -6.23
C GLU A 228 -6.03 -5.86 -7.14
N VAL A 229 -6.20 -5.57 -8.43
CA VAL A 229 -6.70 -6.56 -9.40
C VAL A 229 -5.68 -7.68 -9.60
N ALA A 230 -4.41 -7.34 -9.72
CA ALA A 230 -3.34 -8.31 -9.88
C ALA A 230 -3.19 -9.21 -8.64
N ALA A 231 -3.26 -8.64 -7.44
CA ALA A 231 -3.19 -9.40 -6.20
C ALA A 231 -4.40 -10.34 -6.03
N LEU A 232 -5.62 -9.91 -6.35
CA LEU A 232 -6.80 -10.78 -6.36
C LEU A 232 -6.61 -11.99 -7.30
N VAL A 233 -6.01 -11.78 -8.47
CA VAL A 233 -5.72 -12.86 -9.43
C VAL A 233 -4.69 -13.87 -8.92
N VAL A 234 -3.72 -13.41 -8.11
CA VAL A 234 -2.76 -14.32 -7.46
C VAL A 234 -3.46 -15.13 -6.36
N LEU A 235 -4.25 -14.48 -5.50
CA LEU A 235 -4.89 -15.12 -4.36
C LEU A 235 -5.98 -16.11 -4.75
N TYR A 236 -6.84 -15.72 -5.70
CA TYR A 236 -8.06 -16.45 -6.04
C TYR A 236 -7.95 -17.19 -7.38
N GLY A 237 -6.82 -17.07 -8.08
CA GLY A 237 -6.51 -17.81 -9.29
C GLY A 237 -7.27 -17.34 -10.53
N GLY A 238 -7.52 -18.28 -11.44
CA GLY A 238 -8.22 -18.02 -12.71
C GLY A 238 -7.32 -17.57 -13.87
N ASP A 239 -7.86 -17.65 -15.08
CA ASP A 239 -7.20 -17.21 -16.31
C ASP A 239 -7.30 -15.68 -16.46
N ASP A 240 -6.15 -15.02 -16.46
CA ASP A 240 -6.01 -13.57 -16.49
C ASP A 240 -5.72 -13.00 -17.89
N ALA A 241 -5.79 -13.83 -18.94
CA ALA A 241 -5.46 -13.44 -20.31
C ALA A 241 -6.20 -12.17 -20.78
N ALA A 242 -7.47 -12.00 -20.38
CA ALA A 242 -8.27 -10.82 -20.69
C ALA A 242 -7.69 -9.53 -20.08
N LEU A 243 -7.07 -9.63 -18.90
CA LEU A 243 -6.53 -8.49 -18.14
C LEU A 243 -5.16 -8.04 -18.62
N ARG A 244 -4.35 -8.98 -19.16
CA ARG A 244 -2.98 -8.72 -19.66
C ARG A 244 -2.90 -7.70 -20.79
N THR A 245 -4.02 -7.43 -21.47
CA THR A 245 -4.09 -6.39 -22.51
C THR A 245 -4.14 -4.97 -21.93
N CYS A 246 -4.46 -4.83 -20.65
CA CYS A 246 -4.49 -3.56 -19.95
C CYS A 246 -3.07 -3.18 -19.51
N PRO A 247 -2.52 -2.02 -19.92
CA PRO A 247 -1.15 -1.64 -19.58
C PRO A 247 -0.97 -1.33 -18.09
N HIS A 248 -2.06 -1.16 -17.35
CA HIS A 248 -2.07 -0.91 -15.91
C HIS A 248 -1.99 -2.19 -15.09
N TYR A 249 -2.17 -3.36 -15.71
CA TYR A 249 -2.15 -4.65 -15.05
C TYR A 249 -0.71 -5.20 -15.01
N PRO A 250 -0.07 -5.32 -13.82
CA PRO A 250 1.32 -5.75 -13.70
C PRO A 250 1.46 -7.28 -13.85
N SER A 251 1.24 -7.77 -15.07
CA SER A 251 1.22 -9.22 -15.36
C SER A 251 2.54 -9.93 -15.04
N ASP A 252 3.66 -9.22 -15.11
CA ASP A 252 4.98 -9.75 -14.76
C ASP A 252 5.13 -10.06 -13.27
N LEU A 253 4.49 -9.27 -12.39
CA LEU A 253 4.45 -9.54 -10.95
C LEU A 253 3.50 -10.71 -10.64
N VAL A 254 2.39 -10.83 -11.37
CA VAL A 254 1.49 -11.98 -11.26
C VAL A 254 2.20 -13.27 -11.67
N ASP A 255 2.95 -13.23 -12.77
CA ASP A 255 3.76 -14.35 -13.24
C ASP A 255 4.92 -14.70 -12.30
N PHE A 256 5.40 -13.74 -11.50
CA PHE A 256 6.40 -13.98 -10.47
C PHE A 256 5.79 -14.71 -9.27
N ALA A 257 4.68 -14.20 -8.73
CA ALA A 257 4.05 -14.76 -7.53
C ALA A 257 3.42 -16.15 -7.74
N ARG A 258 3.11 -16.53 -8.98
CA ARG A 258 2.55 -17.85 -9.31
C ARG A 258 3.59 -18.96 -9.53
N ARG A 259 4.89 -18.64 -9.47
CA ARG A 259 5.98 -19.62 -9.65
C ARG A 259 6.26 -20.37 -8.37
#